data_AF-A0AAE0YQG6-F1
#
_entry.id   AF-A0AAE0YQG6-F1
#
_cell.length_a   1.000
_cell.length_b   1.000
_cell.length_c   1.000
_cell.angle_alpha   90.00
_cell.angle_beta   90.00
_cell.angle_gamma   90.00
#
_symmetry.space_group_name_H-M   'P 1'
#
loop_
_entity.id
_entity.type
_entity.pdbx_description
1 polymer ?
#
loop_
_entity_poly.entity_id
_entity_poly.type
_entity_poly.pdbx_seq_one_letter_code
_entity_poly.pdbx_strand_id
1 'polypeptide(L)'
;MIMGFDNDEEEEDSDDDDDDEGGDDGGGGDDDDDDEEEEDDDDDDDGDDDDDGDDDDDDDADDDDDDDDGSLNLTKEYKHSSSSIGSGLKLFFGLPALPPSAVGDCFADILFPRIPDDPRASLFSDYIVSTYIDEFSEFPPAIWASDNIKGRTTNACESFHFHFSKYFNCPHPNIFVFIEAVDEEMKKSTLKIRAVRNRSCGKTKGVEAVKQKEACVRDFKMGTITMEQFIHVIGKKMLPTVL
;
A
#
# COMPACT_ATOMS: atom_id res chain seq x y z
N MET A 1 46.93 39.34 -15.59
CA MET A 1 47.13 39.10 -14.14
C MET A 1 46.50 37.75 -13.89
N ILE A 2 47.18 36.60 -13.84
CA ILE A 2 48.28 36.15 -12.93
C ILE A 2 47.94 36.62 -11.50
N MET A 3 47.62 35.78 -10.51
CA MET A 3 48.27 34.57 -9.96
C MET A 3 47.14 33.60 -9.48
N GLY A 4 47.24 32.26 -9.45
CA GLY A 4 48.36 31.40 -9.06
C GLY A 4 48.28 31.12 -7.56
N PHE A 5 47.76 29.95 -7.15
CA PHE A 5 47.93 29.40 -5.79
C PHE A 5 47.85 27.87 -5.84
N ASP A 6 49.05 27.30 -5.96
CA ASP A 6 49.61 26.16 -5.23
C ASP A 6 48.81 24.86 -5.04
N ASN A 7 49.30 23.90 -5.82
CA ASN A 7 49.35 22.47 -5.61
C ASN A 7 50.36 22.17 -4.50
N ASP A 8 49.99 21.37 -3.49
CA ASP A 8 50.94 20.60 -2.69
C ASP A 8 50.43 19.15 -2.57
N GLU A 9 51.33 18.26 -2.99
CA GLU A 9 51.31 16.81 -2.91
C GLU A 9 51.68 16.32 -1.50
N GLU A 10 51.83 14.99 -1.39
CA GLU A 10 52.30 14.12 -0.30
C GLU A 10 51.16 13.29 0.33
N GLU A 11 50.84 12.09 -0.17
CA GLU A 11 51.59 10.81 -0.30
C GLU A 11 51.91 10.11 1.03
N GLU A 12 51.91 8.78 0.93
CA GLU A 12 52.45 7.73 1.81
C GLU A 12 51.48 6.98 2.75
N ASP A 13 51.04 5.82 2.22
CA ASP A 13 51.41 4.47 2.66
C ASP A 13 51.21 4.04 4.13
N SER A 14 50.48 2.93 4.30
CA SER A 14 51.03 1.74 4.95
C SER A 14 50.10 0.53 4.76
N ASP A 15 50.65 -0.49 4.10
CA ASP A 15 50.24 -1.89 4.12
C ASP A 15 50.24 -2.47 5.56
N ASP A 16 49.48 -3.56 5.77
CA ASP A 16 49.72 -4.67 6.71
C ASP A 16 48.43 -5.55 6.65
N ASP A 17 48.38 -6.64 5.87
CA ASP A 17 48.94 -8.00 6.07
C ASP A 17 48.15 -8.88 7.05
N ASP A 18 48.08 -10.16 6.63
CA ASP A 18 47.83 -11.40 7.38
C ASP A 18 46.36 -11.77 7.72
N ASP A 19 45.78 -12.75 7.01
CA ASP A 19 45.92 -14.20 7.22
C ASP A 19 45.24 -14.68 8.51
N ASP A 20 44.16 -15.48 8.39
CA ASP A 20 44.13 -16.77 9.08
C ASP A 20 43.05 -17.72 8.51
N GLU A 21 43.44 -18.98 8.53
CA GLU A 21 42.84 -20.17 7.96
C GLU A 21 41.71 -20.79 8.82
N GLY A 22 41.07 -21.84 8.28
CA GLY A 22 40.28 -22.83 9.03
C GLY A 22 38.78 -22.77 8.69
N GLY A 23 38.15 -23.73 8.02
CA GLY A 23 38.40 -25.17 8.05
C GLY A 23 37.73 -25.77 9.28
N ASP A 24 36.46 -26.19 9.19
CA ASP A 24 35.95 -27.28 10.01
C ASP A 24 34.89 -28.10 9.26
N ASP A 25 34.96 -29.38 9.58
CA ASP A 25 34.56 -30.57 8.88
C ASP A 25 33.34 -31.20 9.57
N GLY A 26 32.73 -32.22 8.94
CA GLY A 26 31.77 -33.12 9.59
C GLY A 26 30.31 -32.65 9.55
N GLY A 27 29.36 -33.42 9.02
CA GLY A 27 29.07 -34.83 9.33
C GLY A 27 27.75 -34.83 10.12
N GLY A 28 26.62 -35.20 9.52
CA GLY A 28 26.14 -36.59 9.51
C GLY A 28 24.99 -36.72 10.53
N GLY A 29 23.94 -37.46 10.19
CA GLY A 29 22.88 -37.80 11.13
C GLY A 29 21.51 -37.87 10.48
N ASP A 30 21.17 -39.09 10.04
CA ASP A 30 19.84 -39.62 9.79
C ASP A 30 18.97 -39.63 11.08
N ASP A 31 17.78 -40.21 10.96
CA ASP A 31 16.82 -40.65 12.00
C ASP A 31 15.62 -39.68 12.11
N ASP A 32 14.51 -39.96 11.42
CA ASP A 32 13.47 -40.98 11.68
C ASP A 32 12.44 -40.52 12.74
N ASP A 33 11.19 -40.86 12.41
CA ASP A 33 10.04 -41.12 13.29
C ASP A 33 8.96 -40.06 13.53
N ASP A 34 7.74 -40.60 13.39
CA ASP A 34 6.44 -40.24 13.98
C ASP A 34 5.54 -39.23 13.24
N ASP A 35 5.03 -39.66 12.08
CA ASP A 35 3.67 -39.32 11.64
C ASP A 35 2.69 -40.30 12.33
N GLU A 36 2.12 -39.89 13.46
CA GLU A 36 0.94 -40.55 14.05
C GLU A 36 -0.32 -40.06 13.33
N GLU A 37 -1.01 -41.01 12.72
CA GLU A 37 -2.34 -40.87 12.13
C GLU A 37 -3.38 -40.67 13.26
N GLU A 38 -4.19 -39.63 13.16
CA GLU A 38 -5.44 -39.52 13.92
C GLU A 38 -6.59 -39.49 12.89
N GLU A 39 -7.26 -40.64 12.82
CA GLU A 39 -8.59 -40.81 12.24
C GLU A 39 -9.61 -40.19 13.19
N ASP A 40 -10.48 -39.31 12.69
CA ASP A 40 -11.76 -39.01 13.33
C ASP A 40 -12.86 -39.11 12.27
N ASP A 41 -13.52 -40.28 12.30
CA ASP A 41 -14.87 -40.49 11.81
C ASP A 41 -15.84 -39.64 12.64
N ASP A 42 -16.75 -38.91 11.97
CA ASP A 42 -18.08 -38.66 12.53
C ASP A 42 -19.08 -38.54 11.36
N ASP A 43 -19.88 -39.60 11.27
CA ASP A 43 -21.12 -39.75 10.51
C ASP A 43 -22.25 -38.86 11.05
N ASP A 44 -23.34 -38.87 10.29
CA ASP A 44 -24.71 -38.41 10.63
C ASP A 44 -24.93 -36.88 10.46
N ASP A 45 -26.00 -36.39 9.84
CA ASP A 45 -27.35 -36.91 9.75
C ASP A 45 -28.17 -36.07 8.74
N ASP A 46 -29.30 -36.66 8.36
CA ASP A 46 -30.29 -36.32 7.37
C ASP A 46 -30.94 -34.92 7.46
N GLY A 47 -31.49 -34.47 6.33
CA GLY A 47 -32.45 -33.36 6.30
C GLY A 47 -32.87 -32.93 4.90
N ASP A 48 -33.67 -33.75 4.23
CA ASP A 48 -34.60 -33.31 3.18
C ASP A 48 -35.49 -32.18 3.73
N ASP A 49 -35.70 -31.13 2.93
CA ASP A 49 -37.00 -30.47 2.82
C ASP A 49 -37.03 -29.69 1.50
N ASP A 50 -37.64 -30.34 0.49
CA ASP A 50 -38.26 -29.67 -0.64
C ASP A 50 -39.43 -28.81 -0.10
N ASP A 51 -39.36 -27.49 -0.30
CA ASP A 51 -40.55 -26.64 -0.23
C ASP A 51 -40.63 -25.81 -1.52
N ASP A 52 -41.44 -26.33 -2.45
CA ASP A 52 -42.02 -25.61 -3.57
C ASP A 52 -43.10 -24.68 -3.01
N GLY A 53 -42.95 -23.36 -3.12
CA GLY A 53 -43.98 -22.47 -2.60
C GLY A 53 -43.83 -21.00 -2.94
N ASP A 54 -44.55 -20.63 -4.00
CA ASP A 54 -45.23 -19.36 -4.23
C ASP A 54 -44.47 -18.17 -4.85
N ASP A 55 -45.02 -17.84 -6.02
CA ASP A 55 -45.01 -16.56 -6.70
C ASP A 55 -45.32 -15.41 -5.72
N ASP A 56 -44.41 -14.45 -5.62
CA ASP A 56 -44.78 -13.06 -5.40
C ASP A 56 -44.23 -12.25 -6.59
N ASP A 57 -45.14 -12.02 -7.54
CA ASP A 57 -45.16 -10.81 -8.36
C ASP A 57 -45.23 -9.62 -7.40
N ASP A 58 -44.08 -9.11 -6.96
CA ASP A 58 -43.97 -7.72 -6.53
C ASP A 58 -43.23 -6.94 -7.62
N ASP A 59 -44.07 -6.26 -8.40
CA ASP A 59 -43.75 -5.04 -9.13
C ASP A 59 -43.16 -4.01 -8.14
N ASP A 60 -41.89 -4.19 -7.76
CA ASP A 60 -41.08 -3.07 -7.29
C ASP A 60 -40.69 -2.25 -8.52
N ALA A 61 -41.68 -1.45 -8.91
CA ALA A 61 -41.47 -0.20 -9.62
C ALA A 61 -40.23 0.47 -9.05
N ASP A 62 -39.29 0.76 -9.95
CA ASP A 62 -38.17 1.67 -9.80
C ASP A 62 -38.34 2.63 -8.59
N ASP A 63 -37.90 2.20 -7.41
CA ASP A 63 -37.40 3.09 -6.38
C ASP A 63 -36.05 3.61 -6.93
N ASP A 64 -36.18 4.50 -7.91
CA ASP A 64 -35.33 5.67 -7.99
C ASP A 64 -35.60 6.50 -6.71
N ASP A 65 -35.22 5.93 -5.56
CA ASP A 65 -34.79 6.68 -4.40
C ASP A 65 -33.54 7.46 -4.88
N ASP A 66 -33.81 8.56 -5.59
CA ASP A 66 -33.00 9.75 -5.55
C ASP A 66 -33.03 10.24 -4.10
N ASP A 67 -32.32 9.51 -3.23
CA ASP A 67 -31.74 10.01 -2.00
C ASP A 67 -30.88 11.22 -2.40
N ASP A 68 -31.52 12.39 -2.43
CA ASP A 68 -30.88 13.70 -2.46
C ASP A 68 -30.19 13.93 -1.10
N ASP A 69 -29.26 13.06 -0.73
CA ASP A 69 -28.39 13.15 0.45
C ASP A 69 -27.26 14.19 0.25
N GLY A 70 -27.41 15.12 -0.69
CA GLY A 70 -26.31 16.02 -1.09
C GLY A 70 -25.07 15.27 -1.61
N SER A 71 -25.19 13.97 -1.88
CA SER A 71 -24.15 13.15 -2.46
C SER A 71 -23.99 13.52 -3.92
N LEU A 72 -22.78 13.94 -4.30
CA LEU A 72 -22.46 14.34 -5.68
C LEU A 72 -22.59 13.19 -6.69
N ASN A 73 -22.92 11.96 -6.25
CA ASN A 73 -23.14 10.77 -7.09
C ASN A 73 -21.99 10.49 -8.09
N LEU A 74 -20.79 10.97 -7.78
CA LEU A 74 -19.57 10.81 -8.58
C LEU A 74 -19.05 9.36 -8.57
N THR A 75 -19.54 8.52 -7.66
CA THR A 75 -19.20 7.10 -7.57
C THR A 75 -19.57 6.36 -8.86
N LYS A 76 -20.74 6.65 -9.45
CA LYS A 76 -21.17 6.06 -10.72
C LYS A 76 -20.17 6.42 -11.84
N GLU A 77 -19.82 7.70 -11.95
CA GLU A 77 -18.83 8.21 -12.92
C GLU A 77 -17.45 7.58 -12.74
N TYR A 78 -17.00 7.42 -11.50
CA TYR A 78 -15.71 6.80 -11.20
C TYR A 78 -15.64 5.34 -11.68
N LYS A 79 -16.71 4.56 -11.47
CA LYS A 79 -16.80 3.14 -11.84
C LYS A 79 -16.83 2.95 -13.36
N HIS A 80 -17.41 3.90 -14.11
CA HIS A 80 -17.43 3.85 -15.56
C HIS A 80 -16.09 4.23 -16.21
N SER A 81 -15.49 3.27 -16.94
CA SER A 81 -14.16 3.44 -17.55
C SER A 81 -14.11 4.46 -18.70
N SER A 82 -15.25 4.84 -19.27
CA SER A 82 -15.37 5.83 -20.35
C SER A 82 -15.76 7.23 -19.87
N SER A 83 -16.01 7.42 -18.57
CA SER A 83 -16.37 8.74 -18.04
C SER A 83 -15.14 9.65 -18.06
N SER A 84 -15.31 10.85 -18.64
CA SER A 84 -14.31 11.91 -18.59
C SER A 84 -14.11 12.41 -17.16
N ILE A 85 -15.21 12.53 -16.39
CA ILE A 85 -15.19 12.86 -14.96
C ILE A 85 -14.43 11.78 -14.19
N GLY A 86 -14.80 10.51 -14.37
CA GLY A 86 -14.13 9.38 -13.72
C GLY A 86 -12.64 9.29 -14.05
N SER A 87 -12.26 9.61 -15.28
CA SER A 87 -10.86 9.67 -15.71
C SER A 87 -10.08 10.77 -14.98
N GLY A 88 -10.68 11.96 -14.79
CA GLY A 88 -10.10 13.03 -13.99
C GLY A 88 -9.96 12.66 -12.52
N LEU A 89 -11.02 12.09 -11.92
CA LEU A 89 -11.04 11.65 -10.51
C LEU A 89 -9.92 10.63 -10.20
N LYS A 90 -9.62 9.74 -11.14
CA LYS A 90 -8.54 8.74 -10.98
C LYS A 90 -7.14 9.36 -10.89
N LEU A 91 -6.92 10.57 -11.42
CA LEU A 91 -5.62 11.25 -11.35
C LEU A 91 -5.28 11.75 -9.94
N PHE A 92 -6.29 12.01 -9.10
CA PHE A 92 -6.10 12.48 -7.72
C PHE A 92 -5.31 11.48 -6.86
N PHE A 93 -5.44 10.18 -7.14
CA PHE A 93 -4.67 9.13 -6.45
C PHE A 93 -3.16 9.21 -6.71
N GLY A 94 -2.73 10.03 -7.68
CA GLY A 94 -1.32 10.31 -7.91
C GLY A 94 -0.75 11.44 -7.06
N LEU A 95 -1.57 12.35 -6.53
CA LEU A 95 -1.13 13.52 -5.76
C LEU A 95 -0.30 13.14 -4.52
N PRO A 96 -0.64 12.09 -3.74
CA PRO A 96 0.13 11.75 -2.53
C PRO A 96 1.59 11.37 -2.81
N ALA A 97 1.92 11.02 -4.06
CA ALA A 97 3.26 10.65 -4.49
C ALA A 97 4.10 11.83 -5.00
N LEU A 98 3.54 13.05 -5.01
CA LEU A 98 4.27 14.27 -5.35
C LEU A 98 5.01 14.86 -4.14
N PRO A 99 6.06 15.66 -4.38
CA PRO A 99 6.57 16.54 -3.34
C PRO A 99 5.48 17.56 -2.96
N PRO A 100 5.32 17.92 -1.66
CA PRO A 100 4.27 18.84 -1.21
C PRO A 100 4.17 20.15 -2.00
N SER A 101 5.31 20.73 -2.38
CA SER A 101 5.37 21.99 -3.11
C SER A 101 4.83 21.90 -4.54
N ALA A 102 4.75 20.71 -5.14
CA ALA A 102 4.26 20.53 -6.51
C ALA A 102 2.77 20.19 -6.58
N VAL A 103 2.10 19.94 -5.44
CA VAL A 103 0.70 19.51 -5.42
C VAL A 103 -0.24 20.58 -5.96
N GLY A 104 -0.06 21.84 -5.55
CA GLY A 104 -0.87 22.97 -6.00
C GLY A 104 -0.76 23.19 -7.51
N ASP A 105 0.47 23.32 -8.02
CA ASP A 105 0.76 23.49 -9.45
C ASP A 105 0.22 22.31 -10.27
N CYS A 106 0.41 21.08 -9.78
CA CYS A 106 -0.14 19.90 -10.44
C CYS A 106 -1.67 19.95 -10.52
N PHE A 107 -2.34 20.37 -9.45
CA PHE A 107 -3.78 20.48 -9.46
C PHE A 107 -4.26 21.52 -10.47
N ALA A 108 -3.71 22.74 -10.40
CA ALA A 108 -4.13 23.86 -11.24
C ALA A 108 -3.82 23.66 -12.73
N ASP A 109 -2.62 23.16 -13.06
CA ASP A 109 -2.15 23.12 -14.45
C ASP A 109 -2.48 21.80 -15.15
N ILE A 110 -2.73 20.72 -14.41
CA ILE A 110 -2.88 19.37 -14.99
C ILE A 110 -4.23 18.74 -14.66
N LEU A 111 -4.65 18.72 -13.40
CA LEU A 111 -5.89 18.03 -13.01
C LEU A 111 -7.12 18.87 -13.37
N PHE A 112 -7.18 20.13 -12.93
CA PHE A 112 -8.33 21.00 -13.11
C PHE A 112 -8.76 21.14 -14.58
N PRO A 113 -7.85 21.33 -15.57
CA PRO A 113 -8.24 21.43 -16.97
C PRO A 113 -8.77 20.13 -17.60
N ARG A 114 -8.56 18.98 -16.94
CA ARG A 114 -9.03 17.66 -17.40
C ARG A 114 -10.37 17.26 -16.81
N ILE A 115 -10.80 17.94 -15.75
CA ILE A 115 -12.11 17.73 -15.16
C ILE A 115 -13.13 18.42 -16.08
N PRO A 116 -14.15 17.70 -16.56
CA PRO A 116 -15.22 18.31 -17.36
C PRO A 116 -15.93 19.42 -16.59
N ASP A 117 -16.49 20.37 -17.33
CA ASP A 117 -17.35 21.43 -16.79
C ASP A 117 -18.69 20.83 -16.34
N ASP A 118 -18.69 20.18 -15.18
CA ASP A 118 -19.83 19.57 -14.50
C ASP A 118 -19.92 20.18 -13.09
N PRO A 119 -21.09 20.71 -12.67
CA PRO A 119 -21.26 21.32 -11.35
C PRO A 119 -20.84 20.42 -10.18
N ARG A 120 -21.02 19.10 -10.29
CA ARG A 120 -20.64 18.12 -9.26
C ARG A 120 -19.13 18.00 -9.17
N ALA A 121 -18.44 18.04 -10.31
CA ALA A 121 -16.99 17.98 -10.36
C ALA A 121 -16.33 19.28 -9.90
N SER A 122 -16.99 20.42 -10.12
CA SER A 122 -16.60 21.71 -9.55
C SER A 122 -16.73 21.72 -8.03
N LEU A 123 -17.85 21.27 -7.46
CA LEU A 123 -18.03 21.15 -6.01
C LEU A 123 -16.99 20.24 -5.37
N PHE A 124 -16.69 19.11 -6.02
CA PHE A 124 -15.61 18.22 -5.58
C PHE A 124 -14.24 18.93 -5.61
N SER A 125 -13.95 19.67 -6.67
CA SER A 125 -12.69 20.41 -6.82
C SER A 125 -12.53 21.48 -5.74
N ASP A 126 -13.57 22.26 -5.46
CA ASP A 126 -13.57 23.29 -4.42
C ASP A 126 -13.35 22.69 -3.02
N TYR A 127 -14.00 21.56 -2.74
CA TYR A 127 -13.78 20.81 -1.50
C TYR A 127 -12.34 20.33 -1.38
N ILE A 128 -11.79 19.68 -2.41
CA ILE A 128 -10.41 19.20 -2.39
C ILE A 128 -9.42 20.36 -2.19
N VAL A 129 -9.63 21.49 -2.86
CA VAL A 129 -8.75 22.65 -2.72
C VAL A 129 -8.77 23.19 -1.30
N SER A 130 -9.97 23.47 -0.77
CA SER A 130 -10.13 24.05 0.56
C SER A 130 -9.72 23.13 1.71
N THR A 131 -9.87 21.81 1.55
CA THR A 131 -9.57 20.83 2.61
C THR A 131 -8.15 20.24 2.52
N TYR A 132 -7.57 20.09 1.33
CA TYR A 132 -6.33 19.32 1.16
C TYR A 132 -5.18 20.02 0.40
N ILE A 133 -5.44 21.03 -0.44
CA ILE A 133 -4.41 21.58 -1.35
C ILE A 133 -3.93 22.96 -0.93
N ASP A 134 -4.85 23.84 -0.51
CA ASP A 134 -4.50 25.20 -0.13
C ASP A 134 -3.47 25.23 1.02
N GLU A 135 -2.64 26.27 1.06
CA GLU A 135 -1.63 26.47 2.11
C GLU A 135 -2.29 26.55 3.50
N PHE A 136 -3.52 27.08 3.55
CA PHE A 136 -4.32 27.21 4.78
C PHE A 136 -5.41 26.15 4.91
N SER A 137 -5.34 25.07 4.12
CA SER A 137 -6.30 23.98 4.22
C SER A 137 -6.16 23.22 5.54
N GLU A 138 -7.22 22.49 5.93
CA GLU A 138 -7.24 21.71 7.17
C GLU A 138 -6.14 20.63 7.17
N PHE A 139 -5.89 20.04 6.00
CA PHE A 139 -4.90 18.99 5.79
C PHE A 139 -3.95 19.36 4.65
N PRO A 140 -3.00 20.30 4.87
CA PRO A 140 -2.17 20.83 3.79
C PRO A 140 -1.21 19.77 3.23
N PRO A 141 -0.76 19.90 1.97
CA PRO A 141 0.08 18.89 1.31
C PRO A 141 1.30 18.42 2.11
N ALA A 142 1.86 19.29 2.95
CA ALA A 142 3.00 18.98 3.80
C ALA A 142 2.79 17.79 4.76
N ILE A 143 1.54 17.43 5.11
CA ILE A 143 1.26 16.33 6.04
C ILE A 143 1.02 14.98 5.36
N TRP A 144 0.60 14.97 4.08
CA TRP A 144 0.15 13.76 3.40
C TRP A 144 0.88 13.48 2.07
N ALA A 145 1.40 14.50 1.38
CA ALA A 145 2.13 14.34 0.14
C ALA A 145 3.61 14.05 0.41
N SER A 146 4.17 13.04 -0.25
CA SER A 146 5.60 12.80 -0.21
C SER A 146 6.03 12.00 -1.42
N ASP A 147 7.12 12.45 -2.03
CA ASP A 147 7.82 11.72 -3.08
C ASP A 147 8.60 10.50 -2.56
N ASN A 148 8.57 10.23 -1.25
CA ASN A 148 9.10 9.00 -0.68
C ASN A 148 7.99 7.96 -0.55
N ILE A 149 7.89 7.07 -1.54
CA ILE A 149 6.86 6.01 -1.57
C ILE A 149 7.17 4.85 -0.59
N LYS A 150 8.40 4.79 -0.03
CA LYS A 150 8.78 3.71 0.89
C LYS A 150 7.98 3.81 2.19
N GLY A 151 7.47 2.66 2.65
CA GLY A 151 6.83 2.54 3.96
C GLY A 151 5.44 3.19 4.08
N ARG A 152 4.82 3.63 2.97
CA ARG A 152 3.48 4.27 2.98
C ARG A 152 2.31 3.32 3.20
N THR A 153 2.53 2.01 3.30
CA THR A 153 1.47 1.02 3.45
C THR A 153 1.27 0.64 4.92
N THR A 154 0.04 0.68 5.40
CA THR A 154 -0.36 0.15 6.71
C THR A 154 -0.50 -1.37 6.74
N ASN A 155 -0.30 -2.06 5.60
CA ASN A 155 -0.42 -3.51 5.47
C ASN A 155 0.34 -4.31 6.55
N ALA A 156 1.51 -3.82 6.99
CA ALA A 156 2.27 -4.48 8.05
C ALA A 156 1.54 -4.39 9.40
N CYS A 157 1.02 -3.20 9.75
CA CYS A 157 0.22 -2.98 10.95
C CYS A 157 -1.12 -3.73 10.87
N GLU A 158 -1.81 -3.67 9.73
CA GLU A 158 -3.08 -4.40 9.50
C GLU A 158 -2.88 -5.91 9.63
N SER A 159 -1.83 -6.46 9.01
CA SER A 159 -1.50 -7.87 9.12
C SER A 159 -1.12 -8.27 10.55
N PHE A 160 -0.37 -7.41 11.25
CA PHE A 160 -0.06 -7.62 12.66
C PHE A 160 -1.34 -7.65 13.48
N HIS A 161 -2.22 -6.64 13.35
CA HIS A 161 -3.47 -6.59 14.10
C HIS A 161 -4.40 -7.76 13.79
N PHE A 162 -4.50 -8.17 12.53
CA PHE A 162 -5.29 -9.33 12.12
C PHE A 162 -4.78 -10.64 12.73
N HIS A 163 -3.46 -10.84 12.82
CA HIS A 163 -2.90 -12.03 13.48
C HIS A 163 -3.00 -11.93 15.00
N PHE A 164 -2.69 -10.75 15.54
CA PHE A 164 -2.69 -10.49 16.98
C PHE A 164 -4.10 -10.62 17.56
N SER A 165 -5.14 -10.20 16.83
CA SER A 165 -6.53 -10.32 17.30
C SER A 165 -7.00 -11.78 17.43
N LYS A 166 -6.42 -12.72 16.67
CA LYS A 166 -6.79 -14.14 16.73
C LYS A 166 -6.41 -14.81 18.05
N TYR A 167 -5.52 -14.20 18.82
CA TYR A 167 -5.16 -14.68 20.16
C TYR A 167 -6.25 -14.43 21.21
N PHE A 168 -7.22 -13.57 20.91
CA PHE A 168 -8.23 -13.13 21.87
C PHE A 168 -9.61 -13.59 21.43
N ASN A 169 -10.13 -14.62 22.10
CA ASN A 169 -11.51 -15.08 21.93
C ASN A 169 -12.49 -14.35 22.87
N CYS A 170 -12.02 -13.40 23.67
CA CYS A 170 -12.85 -12.62 24.58
C CYS A 170 -12.46 -11.13 24.57
N PRO A 171 -13.40 -10.20 24.84
CA PRO A 171 -13.13 -8.76 24.87
C PRO A 171 -12.14 -8.31 25.95
N HIS A 172 -11.99 -9.11 27.02
CA HIS A 172 -11.15 -8.78 28.19
C HIS A 172 -10.29 -9.98 28.58
N PRO A 173 -9.25 -10.29 27.79
CA PRO A 173 -8.33 -11.39 28.10
C PRO A 173 -7.59 -11.11 29.40
N ASN A 174 -7.29 -12.18 30.14
CA ASN A 174 -6.44 -12.08 31.32
C ASN A 174 -5.06 -11.52 30.92
N ILE A 175 -4.47 -10.66 31.75
CA ILE A 175 -3.15 -10.05 31.49
C ILE A 175 -2.05 -11.08 31.17
N PHE A 176 -2.10 -12.28 31.77
CA PHE A 176 -1.14 -13.35 31.47
C PHE A 176 -1.31 -13.87 30.03
N VAL A 177 -2.55 -14.08 29.59
CA VAL A 177 -2.88 -14.47 28.20
C VAL A 177 -2.43 -13.38 27.22
N PHE A 178 -2.59 -12.11 27.59
CA PHE A 178 -2.09 -11.00 26.79
C PHE A 178 -0.56 -11.00 26.68
N ILE A 179 0.15 -11.22 27.78
CA ILE A 179 1.62 -11.28 27.78
C ILE A 179 2.12 -12.45 26.93
N GLU A 180 1.49 -13.62 27.05
CA GLU A 180 1.82 -14.80 26.23
C GLU A 180 1.60 -14.53 24.73
N ALA A 181 0.46 -13.93 24.36
CA ALA A 181 0.18 -13.58 22.97
C ALA A 181 1.22 -12.58 22.41
N VAL A 182 1.63 -11.59 23.19
CA VAL A 182 2.68 -10.64 22.80
C VAL A 182 4.02 -11.36 22.62
N ASP A 183 4.41 -12.22 23.56
CA ASP A 183 5.67 -12.96 23.49
C ASP A 183 5.71 -13.91 22.28
N GLU A 184 4.61 -14.59 21.99
CA GLU A 184 4.48 -15.43 20.79
C GLU A 184 4.62 -14.65 19.48
N GLU A 185 3.93 -13.51 19.35
CA GLU A 185 3.99 -12.70 18.14
C GLU A 185 5.40 -12.11 17.92
N MET A 186 6.09 -11.76 19.01
CA MET A 186 7.49 -11.32 18.98
C MET A 186 8.44 -12.45 18.57
N LYS A 187 8.23 -13.68 19.07
CA LYS A 187 8.99 -14.87 18.66
C LYS A 187 8.80 -15.17 17.17
N LYS A 188 7.55 -15.21 16.70
CA LYS A 188 7.21 -15.44 15.28
C LYS A 188 7.84 -14.39 14.37
N SER A 189 7.77 -13.11 14.75
CA SER A 189 8.38 -12.01 14.01
C SER A 189 9.91 -12.12 13.96
N THR A 190 10.55 -12.42 15.08
CA THR A 190 12.01 -12.59 15.16
C THR A 190 12.50 -13.76 14.30
N LEU A 191 11.80 -14.89 14.33
CA LEU A 191 12.11 -16.05 13.48
C LEU A 191 11.98 -15.71 11.99
N LYS A 192 10.90 -15.01 11.58
CA LYS A 192 10.73 -14.55 10.21
C LYS A 192 11.85 -13.61 9.77
N ILE A 193 12.23 -12.63 10.60
CA ILE A 193 13.34 -11.70 10.29
C ILE A 193 14.66 -12.46 10.10
N ARG A 194 14.99 -13.39 11.01
CA ARG A 194 16.19 -14.23 10.91
C ARG A 194 16.16 -15.09 9.64
N ALA A 195 15.02 -15.70 9.33
CA ALA A 195 14.86 -16.53 8.16
C ALA A 195 14.92 -15.73 6.84
N VAL A 196 14.47 -14.47 6.82
CA VAL A 196 14.68 -13.56 5.68
C VAL A 196 16.13 -13.14 5.57
N ARG A 197 16.80 -12.81 6.68
CA ARG A 197 18.23 -12.44 6.69
C ARG A 197 19.12 -13.57 6.13
N ASN A 198 18.75 -14.81 6.41
CA ASN A 198 19.51 -15.99 6.01
C ASN A 198 19.10 -16.55 4.64
N ARG A 199 18.13 -15.96 3.93
CA ARG A 199 17.71 -16.39 2.58
C ARG A 199 17.98 -15.28 1.56
N SER A 200 18.53 -15.63 0.40
CA SER A 200 18.40 -14.78 -0.80
C SER A 200 16.95 -14.90 -1.30
N CYS A 201 16.05 -14.08 -0.76
CA CYS A 201 14.61 -14.20 -1.01
C CYS A 201 14.28 -14.02 -2.51
N GLY A 202 13.56 -15.00 -3.07
CA GLY A 202 13.01 -14.95 -4.42
C GLY A 202 12.02 -13.81 -4.60
N LYS A 203 12.00 -13.22 -5.80
CA LYS A 203 11.17 -12.05 -6.14
C LYS A 203 9.68 -12.39 -5.97
N THR A 204 8.98 -11.70 -5.07
CA THR A 204 7.52 -11.75 -5.00
C THR A 204 6.91 -10.65 -5.88
N LYS A 205 5.69 -10.88 -6.40
CA LYS A 205 4.98 -9.91 -7.28
C LYS A 205 4.81 -8.52 -6.65
N GLY A 206 4.67 -8.45 -5.32
CA GLY A 206 4.57 -7.18 -4.58
C GLY A 206 5.85 -6.33 -4.61
N VAL A 207 7.02 -6.97 -4.62
CA VAL A 207 8.32 -6.27 -4.70
C VAL A 207 8.49 -5.58 -6.05
N GLU A 208 7.97 -6.18 -7.13
CA GLU A 208 8.05 -5.60 -8.46
C GLU A 208 7.16 -4.37 -8.62
N ALA A 209 5.93 -4.40 -8.11
CA ALA A 209 5.04 -3.24 -8.13
C ALA A 209 5.62 -2.06 -7.35
N VAL A 210 6.23 -2.31 -6.19
CA VAL A 210 6.93 -1.26 -5.39
C VAL A 210 8.11 -0.69 -6.16
N LYS A 211 8.98 -1.54 -6.71
CA LYS A 211 10.13 -1.09 -7.53
C LYS A 211 9.71 -0.22 -8.70
N GLN A 212 8.60 -0.56 -9.35
CA GLN A 212 8.11 0.24 -10.46
C GLN A 212 7.57 1.61 -10.02
N LYS A 213 6.94 1.71 -8.84
CA LYS A 213 6.51 3.01 -8.27
C LYS A 213 7.74 3.87 -7.92
N GLU A 214 8.74 3.26 -7.29
CA GLU A 214 10.02 3.93 -6.96
C GLU A 214 10.76 4.39 -8.22
N ALA A 215 10.80 3.58 -9.28
CA ALA A 215 11.42 3.96 -10.54
C ALA A 215 10.74 5.19 -11.16
N CYS A 216 9.40 5.22 -11.15
CA CYS A 216 8.62 6.36 -11.64
C CYS A 216 8.93 7.65 -10.87
N VAL A 217 9.03 7.58 -9.53
CA VAL A 217 9.45 8.72 -8.71
C VAL A 217 10.87 9.17 -9.04
N ARG A 218 11.80 8.22 -9.16
CA ARG A 218 13.20 8.53 -9.49
C ARG A 218 13.30 9.25 -10.83
N ASP A 219 12.60 8.76 -11.85
CA ASP A 219 12.57 9.35 -13.18
C ASP A 219 11.97 10.78 -13.13
N PHE A 220 10.92 11.00 -12.35
CA PHE A 220 10.37 12.34 -12.13
C PHE A 220 11.38 13.28 -11.45
N LYS A 221 12.08 12.83 -10.40
CA LYS A 221 13.13 13.62 -9.72
C LYS A 221 14.29 13.98 -10.63
N MET A 222 14.62 13.11 -11.58
CA MET A 222 15.67 13.35 -12.58
C MET A 222 15.21 14.24 -13.73
N GLY A 223 13.93 14.64 -13.78
CA GLY A 223 13.35 15.42 -14.86
C GLY A 223 13.24 14.67 -16.18
N THR A 224 13.33 13.32 -16.18
CA THR A 224 13.23 12.52 -17.40
C THR A 224 11.78 12.33 -17.86
N ILE A 225 10.82 12.47 -16.94
CA ILE A 225 9.39 12.49 -17.23
C ILE A 225 8.77 13.80 -16.72
N THR A 226 7.75 14.28 -17.42
CA THR A 226 7.01 15.47 -17.00
C THR A 226 6.06 15.17 -15.84
N MET A 227 5.62 16.21 -15.12
CA MET A 227 4.63 16.08 -14.05
C MET A 227 3.32 15.43 -14.54
N GLU A 228 2.90 15.76 -15.77
CA GLU A 228 1.73 15.15 -16.40
C GLU A 228 1.92 13.65 -16.64
N GLN A 229 3.06 13.25 -17.20
CA GLN A 229 3.38 11.84 -17.44
C GLN A 229 3.48 11.07 -16.12
N PHE A 230 4.10 11.67 -15.10
CA PHE A 230 4.21 11.09 -13.77
C PHE A 230 2.82 10.79 -13.18
N ILE A 231 1.91 11.76 -13.17
CA ILE A 231 0.57 11.61 -12.59
C ILE A 231 -0.25 10.51 -13.29
N HIS A 232 -0.17 10.43 -14.63
CA HIS A 232 -0.87 9.39 -15.38
C HIS A 232 -0.35 7.98 -15.05
N VAL A 233 0.97 7.83 -14.86
CA VAL A 233 1.60 6.54 -14.57
C VAL A 233 1.36 6.15 -13.10
N ILE A 234 1.63 7.07 -12.17
CA ILE A 234 1.56 6.77 -10.74
C ILE A 234 0.10 6.68 -10.27
N GLY A 235 -0.80 7.53 -10.76
CA GLY A 235 -2.22 7.52 -10.40
C GLY A 235 -2.85 6.17 -10.70
N LYS A 236 -2.63 5.62 -11.91
CA LYS A 236 -3.07 4.27 -12.28
C LYS A 236 -2.55 3.17 -11.36
N LYS A 237 -1.33 3.30 -10.84
CA LYS A 237 -0.70 2.32 -9.93
C LYS A 237 -1.13 2.48 -8.47
N MET A 238 -1.75 3.60 -8.14
CA MET A 238 -2.23 3.95 -6.80
C MET A 238 -3.75 3.80 -6.68
N LEU A 239 -4.45 3.41 -7.76
CA LEU A 239 -5.87 3.10 -7.70
C LEU A 239 -6.13 1.93 -6.75
N PRO A 240 -7.14 2.03 -5.88
CA PRO A 240 -7.55 0.92 -5.03
C PRO A 240 -8.08 -0.24 -5.88
N THR A 241 -7.73 -1.47 -5.49
CA THR A 241 -8.09 -2.70 -6.22
C THR A 241 -9.54 -3.13 -5.96
N VAL A 242 -10.21 -2.55 -4.95
CA VAL A 242 -11.58 -2.88 -4.55
C VAL A 242 -12.33 -1.58 -4.22
N LEU A 243 -13.49 -1.36 -4.84
CA LEU A 243 -14.44 -0.25 -4.63
C LEU A 243 -15.88 -0.71 -4.89
#